data_AF-A0A6L5TKF8-F1
#
_entry.id   AF-A0A6L5TKF8-F1
#
_cell.length_a   1.000
_cell.length_b   1.000
_cell.length_c   1.000
_cell.angle_alpha   90.00
_cell.angle_beta   90.00
_cell.angle_gamma   90.00
#
_symmetry.space_group_name_H-M   'P 1'
#
loop_
_entity.id
_entity.type
_entity.pdbx_description
1 polymer ?
#
loop_
_entity_poly.entity_id
_entity_poly.type
_entity_poly.pdbx_seq_one_letter_code
_entity_poly.pdbx_strand_id
1 'polypeptide(L)'
;ENDLYMSTLKLGQIDEDEYFGRVLYDELVAILKNIKTEHRKDKTTSDGAMIDNLMKELEDAQKLEGSADEKKIRTALKTIGINYDKLTEDERKLIKKILYKTAMLKPGTLAGNRGKHRR
;
A
#
# COMPACT_ATOMS: atom_id res chain seq x y z
N GLU A 1 22.43 -24.46 21.88
CA GLU A 1 22.15 -23.37 22.84
C GLU A 1 21.81 -22.01 22.19
N ASN A 2 21.84 -21.84 20.87
CA ASN A 2 21.65 -20.54 20.19
C ASN A 2 20.22 -20.24 19.67
N ASP A 3 19.22 -21.06 19.98
CA ASP A 3 17.92 -20.99 19.29
C ASP A 3 16.86 -20.16 20.03
N LEU A 4 17.01 -19.99 21.35
CA LEU A 4 16.03 -19.23 22.16
C LEU A 4 16.19 -17.71 21.97
N TYR A 5 17.43 -17.22 21.86
CA TYR A 5 17.71 -15.81 21.64
C TYR A 5 17.31 -15.34 20.23
N MET A 6 17.56 -16.18 19.21
CA MET A 6 17.17 -15.88 17.83
C MET A 6 15.66 -15.94 17.59
N SER A 7 14.94 -16.80 18.31
CA SER A 7 13.47 -16.84 18.26
C SER A 7 12.83 -15.63 18.94
N THR A 8 13.38 -15.13 20.06
CA THR A 8 12.90 -13.90 20.69
C THR A 8 13.17 -12.64 19.84
N LEU A 9 14.33 -12.55 19.19
CA LEU A 9 14.63 -11.46 18.26
C LEU A 9 13.70 -11.42 17.05
N LYS A 10 13.32 -12.59 16.51
CA LYS A 10 12.35 -12.69 15.40
C LYS A 10 10.92 -12.35 15.82
N LEU A 11 10.53 -12.65 17.07
CA LEU A 11 9.21 -12.30 17.61
C LEU A 11 9.02 -10.79 17.85
N GLY A 12 10.13 -10.04 17.98
CA GLY A 12 10.11 -8.57 18.07
C GLY A 12 10.28 -7.85 16.73
N GLN A 13 10.53 -8.58 15.64
CA GLN A 13 10.60 -8.00 14.29
C GLN A 13 9.18 -7.87 13.75
N ILE A 14 8.61 -6.67 13.91
CA ILE A 14 7.43 -6.28 13.17
C ILE A 14 7.87 -6.05 11.73
N ASP A 15 7.14 -6.63 10.78
CA ASP A 15 7.36 -6.39 9.36
C ASP A 15 7.27 -4.88 9.09
N GLU A 16 8.27 -4.31 8.41
CA GLU A 16 8.31 -2.86 8.18
C GLU A 16 7.03 -2.38 7.49
N ASP A 17 6.51 -3.13 6.52
CA ASP A 17 5.27 -2.76 5.83
C ASP A 17 4.06 -2.80 6.78
N GLU A 18 4.05 -3.68 7.78
CA GLU A 18 3.03 -3.72 8.84
C GLU A 18 3.15 -2.56 9.85
N TYR A 19 4.38 -2.20 10.24
CA TYR A 19 4.66 -1.05 11.10
C TYR A 19 4.29 0.28 10.42
N PHE A 20 4.72 0.48 9.18
CA PHE A 20 4.42 1.68 8.40
C PHE A 20 2.94 1.77 7.99
N GLY A 21 2.32 0.64 7.63
CA GLY A 21 0.95 0.61 7.13
C GLY A 21 -0.14 0.77 8.20
N ARG A 22 0.08 0.25 9.41
CA ARG A 22 -0.93 0.29 10.50
C ARG A 22 -0.56 1.25 11.62
N VAL A 23 0.63 1.08 12.19
CA VAL A 23 1.02 1.79 13.42
C VAL A 23 1.19 3.29 13.15
N LEU A 24 1.93 3.66 12.10
CA LEU A 24 2.12 5.07 11.77
C LEU A 24 0.85 5.74 11.26
N TYR A 25 -0.02 5.02 10.56
CA TYR A 25 -1.30 5.59 10.10
C TYR A 25 -2.19 6.01 11.27
N ASP A 26 -2.39 5.11 12.23
CA ASP A 26 -3.22 5.39 13.41
C ASP A 26 -2.66 6.55 14.25
N GLU A 27 -1.33 6.62 14.39
CA GLU A 27 -0.65 7.74 15.06
C GLU A 27 -0.83 9.07 14.33
N LEU A 28 -0.64 9.10 13.01
CA LEU A 28 -0.83 10.32 12.21
C LEU A 28 -2.28 10.81 12.25
N VAL A 29 -3.25 9.90 12.17
CA VAL A 29 -4.67 10.22 12.31
C VAL A 29 -4.98 10.76 13.71
N ALA A 30 -4.39 10.19 14.76
CA ALA A 30 -4.56 10.66 16.13
C ALA A 30 -3.98 12.07 16.34
N ILE A 31 -2.79 12.35 15.80
CA ILE A 31 -2.16 13.67 15.83
C ILE A 31 -3.06 14.70 15.12
N LEU A 32 -3.57 14.37 13.94
CA LEU A 32 -4.44 15.28 13.18
C LEU A 32 -5.76 15.58 13.90
N LYS A 33 -6.36 14.57 14.56
CA LYS A 33 -7.53 14.78 15.41
C LYS A 33 -7.23 15.74 16.56
N ASN A 34 -6.09 15.57 17.22
CA ASN A 34 -5.66 16.44 18.32
C ASN A 34 -5.44 17.89 17.85
N ILE A 35 -4.76 18.09 16.72
CA ILE A 35 -4.57 19.44 16.15
C ILE A 35 -5.93 20.07 15.84
N LYS A 36 -6.86 19.32 15.23
CA LYS A 36 -8.21 19.80 14.92
C LYS A 36 -9.00 20.20 16.18
N THR A 37 -8.88 19.45 17.27
CA THR A 37 -9.60 19.74 18.51
C THR A 37 -9.02 20.95 19.24
N GLU A 38 -7.69 21.02 19.37
CA GLU A 38 -7.00 22.10 20.09
C GLU A 38 -7.12 23.45 19.34
N HIS A 39 -7.03 23.43 18.01
CA HIS A 39 -7.10 24.64 17.19
C HIS A 39 -8.52 25.00 16.75
N ARG A 40 -9.56 24.33 17.25
CA ARG A 40 -10.96 24.60 16.86
C ARG A 40 -11.42 26.04 17.11
N LYS A 41 -10.86 26.70 18.14
CA LYS A 41 -11.22 28.07 18.55
C LYS A 41 -10.24 29.12 18.01
N ASP A 42 -9.17 28.68 17.36
CA ASP A 42 -8.11 29.54 16.86
C ASP A 42 -8.55 30.18 15.54
N LYS A 43 -8.76 31.50 15.55
CA LYS A 43 -9.21 32.29 14.38
C LYS A 43 -8.13 32.46 13.30
N THR A 44 -6.90 32.05 13.56
CA THR A 44 -5.77 32.17 12.62
C THR A 44 -5.45 30.88 11.87
N THR A 45 -5.98 29.74 12.35
CA THR A 45 -5.86 28.46 11.68
C THR A 45 -7.00 28.32 10.67
N SER A 46 -6.66 28.27 9.37
CA SER A 46 -7.59 28.09 8.23
C SER A 46 -8.71 27.08 8.55
N ASP A 47 -9.98 27.52 8.44
CA ASP A 47 -11.34 26.92 8.46
C ASP A 47 -11.55 25.40 8.74
N GLY A 48 -10.60 24.69 9.35
CA GLY A 48 -10.57 23.22 9.47
C GLY A 48 -10.36 22.46 8.15
N ALA A 49 -10.62 23.09 7.00
CA ALA A 49 -10.59 22.46 5.67
C ALA A 49 -9.22 21.85 5.30
N MET A 50 -8.12 22.45 5.75
CA MET A 50 -6.78 21.90 5.51
C MET A 50 -6.57 20.56 6.22
N ILE A 51 -7.09 20.39 7.43
CA ILE A 51 -6.98 19.13 8.18
C ILE A 51 -7.88 18.05 7.55
N ASP A 52 -9.08 18.43 7.08
CA ASP A 52 -9.98 17.50 6.40
C ASP A 52 -9.40 17.02 5.06
N ASN A 53 -8.75 17.91 4.31
CA ASN A 53 -8.00 17.54 3.11
C ASN A 53 -6.83 16.61 3.44
N LEU A 54 -6.09 16.86 4.53
CA LEU A 54 -4.96 16.02 4.93
C LEU A 54 -5.41 14.62 5.41
N MET A 55 -6.51 14.53 6.16
CA MET A 55 -7.11 13.25 6.54
C MET A 55 -7.55 12.44 5.32
N LYS A 56 -8.13 13.12 4.32
CA LYS A 56 -8.51 12.49 3.06
C LYS A 56 -7.30 12.02 2.26
N GLU A 57 -6.23 12.81 2.20
CA GLU A 57 -4.97 12.40 1.56
C GLU A 57 -4.32 11.21 2.26
N LEU A 58 -4.38 11.12 3.59
CA LEU A 58 -3.91 9.95 4.33
C LEU A 58 -4.77 8.71 4.03
N GLU A 59 -6.10 8.82 4.03
CA GLU A 59 -6.98 7.73 3.64
C GLU A 59 -6.74 7.29 2.19
N ASP A 60 -6.50 8.25 1.29
CA ASP A 60 -6.23 7.97 -0.11
C ASP A 60 -4.81 7.42 -0.31
N ALA A 61 -3.84 7.78 0.53
CA ALA A 61 -2.51 7.16 0.58
C ALA A 61 -2.58 5.70 1.03
N GLN A 62 -3.42 5.40 2.02
CA GLN A 62 -3.73 4.04 2.45
C GLN A 62 -4.41 3.24 1.32
N LYS A 63 -5.27 3.88 0.50
CA LYS A 63 -5.91 3.25 -0.67
C LYS A 63 -4.99 3.18 -1.91
N LEU A 64 -4.01 4.09 -2.02
CA LEU A 64 -2.96 4.13 -3.05
C LEU A 64 -1.91 3.04 -2.83
N GLU A 65 -2.05 2.26 -1.76
CA GLU A 65 -1.53 0.91 -1.63
C GLU A 65 -2.13 -0.09 -2.66
N GLY A 66 -2.51 0.41 -3.84
CA GLY A 66 -2.55 -0.40 -5.05
C GLY A 66 -1.12 -0.72 -5.45
N SER A 67 -0.57 -1.78 -4.84
CA SER A 67 0.76 -2.33 -5.08
C SER A 67 1.14 -2.27 -6.56
N ALA A 68 2.43 -2.21 -6.89
CA ALA A 68 2.91 -2.30 -8.27
C ALA A 68 2.25 -3.47 -9.04
N ASP A 69 1.84 -4.53 -8.35
CA ASP A 69 1.09 -5.65 -8.90
C ASP A 69 -0.36 -5.29 -9.22
N GLU A 70 -1.06 -4.50 -8.41
CA GLU A 70 -2.43 -4.08 -8.72
C GLU A 70 -2.50 -3.22 -9.98
N LYS A 71 -1.52 -2.32 -10.17
CA LYS A 71 -1.36 -1.57 -11.43
C LYS A 71 -1.11 -2.49 -12.63
N LYS A 72 -0.27 -3.52 -12.47
CA LYS A 72 -0.04 -4.54 -13.52
C LYS A 72 -1.29 -5.37 -13.82
N ILE A 73 -2.01 -5.80 -12.79
CA ILE A 73 -3.26 -6.57 -12.90
C ILE A 73 -4.31 -5.75 -13.63
N ARG A 74 -4.51 -4.48 -13.26
CA ARG A 74 -5.43 -3.57 -13.92
C ARG A 74 -5.09 -3.39 -15.41
N THR A 75 -3.80 -3.29 -15.73
CA THR A 75 -3.33 -3.20 -17.12
C THR A 75 -3.57 -4.49 -17.90
N ALA A 76 -3.24 -5.65 -17.33
CA ALA A 76 -3.44 -6.96 -17.96
C ALA A 76 -4.91 -7.25 -18.25
N LEU A 77 -5.80 -6.96 -17.29
CA LEU A 77 -7.24 -7.16 -17.44
C LEU A 77 -7.86 -6.22 -18.48
N LYS A 78 -7.39 -4.97 -18.55
CA LYS A 78 -7.83 -4.01 -19.56
C LYS A 78 -7.55 -4.52 -20.98
N THR A 79 -6.41 -5.17 -21.20
CA THR A 79 -6.05 -5.76 -22.50
C THR A 79 -7.00 -6.87 -22.93
N ILE A 80 -7.59 -7.60 -21.97
CA ILE A 80 -8.51 -8.71 -22.20
C ILE A 80 -9.98 -8.20 -22.20
N GLY A 81 -10.21 -6.91 -21.95
CA GLY A 81 -11.54 -6.30 -21.94
C GLY A 81 -12.30 -6.44 -20.62
N ILE A 82 -11.63 -6.82 -19.53
CA ILE A 82 -12.22 -6.95 -18.19
C ILE A 82 -11.98 -5.67 -17.38
N ASN A 83 -13.04 -5.10 -16.81
CA ASN A 83 -12.92 -3.93 -15.94
C ASN A 83 -12.66 -4.36 -14.49
N TYR A 84 -11.47 -4.04 -13.98
CA TYR A 84 -11.05 -4.36 -12.62
C TYR A 84 -11.98 -3.82 -11.53
N ASP A 85 -12.53 -2.61 -11.72
CA ASP A 85 -13.34 -1.95 -10.70
C ASP A 85 -14.72 -2.60 -10.53
N LYS A 86 -15.18 -3.37 -11.53
CA LYS A 86 -16.44 -4.12 -11.48
C LYS A 86 -16.31 -5.48 -10.81
N LEU A 87 -15.10 -5.89 -10.45
CA LEU A 87 -14.86 -7.15 -9.75
C LEU A 87 -15.09 -6.98 -8.25
N THR A 88 -15.72 -7.98 -7.65
CA THR A 88 -15.81 -8.16 -6.21
C THR A 88 -14.43 -8.46 -5.61
N GLU A 89 -14.27 -8.28 -4.29
CA GLU A 89 -12.99 -8.55 -3.62
C GLU A 89 -12.49 -10.00 -3.81
N ASP A 90 -13.42 -10.96 -3.78
CA ASP A 90 -13.09 -12.38 -3.95
C ASP A 90 -12.59 -12.68 -5.38
N GLU A 91 -13.22 -12.08 -6.38
CA GLU A 91 -12.78 -12.18 -7.78
C GLU A 91 -11.40 -11.54 -7.98
N ARG A 92 -11.14 -10.39 -7.34
CA ARG A 92 -9.82 -9.73 -7.38
C ARG A 92 -8.74 -10.62 -6.76
N LYS A 93 -9.01 -11.25 -5.61
CA LYS A 93 -8.09 -12.20 -4.95
C LYS A 93 -7.82 -13.42 -5.83
N LEU A 94 -8.85 -13.98 -6.46
CA LEU A 94 -8.71 -15.15 -7.33
C LEU A 94 -7.85 -14.82 -8.57
N ILE A 95 -8.12 -13.69 -9.23
CA ILE A 95 -7.36 -13.23 -10.39
C ILE A 95 -5.91 -12.95 -10.02
N LYS A 96 -5.66 -12.29 -8.89
CA LYS A 96 -4.30 -12.08 -8.37
C LYS A 96 -3.55 -13.41 -8.21
N LYS A 97 -4.19 -14.44 -7.64
CA LYS A 97 -3.61 -15.79 -7.49
C LYS A 97 -3.33 -16.47 -8.84
N ILE A 98 -4.19 -16.31 -9.83
CA ILE A 98 -3.97 -16.83 -11.19
C ILE A 98 -2.80 -16.11 -11.86
N LEU A 99 -2.76 -14.77 -11.79
CA LEU A 99 -1.73 -13.97 -12.44
C LEU A 99 -0.33 -14.17 -11.82
N TYR A 100 -0.21 -14.50 -10.53
CA TYR A 100 1.08 -14.89 -9.94
C TYR A 100 1.60 -16.24 -10.43
N LYS A 101 0.72 -17.15 -10.87
CA LYS A 101 1.15 -18.39 -11.54
C LYS A 101 1.69 -18.10 -12.95
N THR A 102 1.24 -17.01 -13.57
CA THR A 102 1.80 -16.52 -14.83
C THR A 102 3.09 -15.74 -14.57
N ALA A 103 3.96 -15.63 -15.58
CA ALA A 103 5.18 -14.82 -15.47
C ALA A 103 4.91 -13.30 -15.35
N MET A 104 3.65 -12.84 -15.44
CA MET A 104 3.30 -11.42 -15.44
C MET A 104 3.55 -10.69 -14.10
N LEU A 105 3.51 -11.41 -12.97
CA LEU A 105 3.68 -10.81 -11.63
C LEU A 105 4.93 -11.31 -10.88
N LYS A 106 5.81 -12.08 -11.53
CA LYS A 106 7.04 -12.55 -10.89
C LYS A 106 8.03 -11.39 -10.71
N PRO A 107 8.64 -11.20 -9.52
CA PRO A 107 9.73 -10.24 -9.35
C PRO A 107 10.90 -10.68 -10.26
N GLY A 108 11.24 -9.84 -11.24
CA GLY A 108 12.33 -10.10 -12.19
C GLY A 108 11.92 -10.11 -13.67
N THR A 109 10.63 -10.12 -14.03
CA THR A 109 10.22 -10.14 -15.45
C THR A 109 10.22 -8.78 -16.14
N LEU A 110 10.55 -7.69 -15.44
CA LEU A 110 10.73 -6.35 -16.00
C LEU A 110 12.10 -5.72 -15.69
N ALA A 111 13.07 -6.49 -15.21
CA ALA A 111 14.46 -6.06 -15.15
C ALA A 111 15.13 -6.30 -16.51
N GLY A 112 14.89 -5.39 -17.45
CA GLY A 112 15.77 -5.08 -18.58
C GLY A 112 16.29 -6.23 -19.44
N ASN A 113 15.55 -6.57 -20.51
CA ASN A 113 16.17 -7.16 -21.72
C ASN A 113 17.02 -6.16 -22.53
N ARG A 114 17.53 -5.09 -21.91
CA ARG A 114 18.48 -4.15 -22.52
C ARG A 114 19.89 -4.65 -22.22
N GLY A 115 20.47 -5.44 -23.14
CA GLY A 115 21.90 -5.68 -23.11
C GLY A 115 22.43 -7.03 -23.59
N LYS A 116 21.63 -7.93 -24.16
CA LYS A 116 22.20 -9.11 -24.85
C LYS A 116 22.45 -8.81 -26.32
N HIS A 117 23.28 -7.80 -26.59
CA HIS A 117 23.93 -7.73 -27.90
C HIS A 117 25.23 -8.51 -27.82
N ARG A 118 25.22 -9.60 -28.60
CA ARG A 118 26.35 -10.48 -28.92
C ARG A 118 27.66 -9.72 -29.08
N ARG A 119 28.69 -10.12 -28.34
CA ARG A 119 30.06 -10.30 -28.83
C ARG A 119 30.66 -11.52 -28.15
#